data_AF-A0A7M1MI71-F1
#
_entry.id   AF-A0A7M1MI71-F1
#
_cell.length_a   1.000
_cell.length_b   1.000
_cell.length_c   1.000
_cell.angle_alpha   90.00
_cell.angle_beta   90.00
_cell.angle_gamma   90.00
#
_symmetry.space_group_name_H-M   'P 1'
#
loop_
_entity.id
_entity.type
_entity.pdbx_description
1 polymer ?
#
loop_
_entity_poly.entity_id
_entity_poly.type
_entity_poly.pdbx_seq_one_letter_code
_entity_poly.pdbx_strand_id
1 'polypeptide(L)'
;MVFASDNIDLNTSFAPGTYISLQLEKESDEKLKWAFVECESKEKLNLLLHDCNGYIDEKNLKVLFENDDLIYNESYEDNVLSFYLPINRSNEPKEDIQDYKYYIVLFAYNSEKTIPNLEDHYIIIDMSFRVGVGDDDSVREGVLGGMNNTNSSNLAKDIIYTNYIFSVLEAIDFLKTCCKLQDKNKTNDNIFFKTYPQLAGKIAYIYYRFDLANEKFIKSVKDGYEYIKKREKFYTTASEVYNQNPIYRLTFEKKIQNENIHIEIIEDFLKNFAKRLNINEKDLPIITNNPNNGDSGTYDFTNNILSLNPKTYFIDFIDTIIHEFRHFYVSHININSNNSLERLLFLNTVNLYIQWNYHDIFNAYNKKCLLFDSVEYGTQKCFIDKTYYESRKKIVVTKDKKKNLTDSPLYFIQPSERDARITAGKFREKIGII
;
A
#
# COMPACT_ATOMS: atom_id res chain seq x y z
N MET A 1 -17.87 16.54 -18.94
CA MET A 1 -16.98 16.27 -17.79
C MET A 1 -15.91 15.32 -18.27
N VAL A 2 -14.64 15.65 -18.08
CA VAL A 2 -13.50 14.87 -18.58
C VAL A 2 -12.43 14.74 -17.50
N PHE A 3 -11.52 13.79 -17.68
CA PHE A 3 -10.35 13.69 -16.81
C PHE A 3 -9.34 14.79 -17.11
N ALA A 4 -8.63 15.24 -16.07
CA ALA A 4 -7.54 16.19 -16.21
C ALA A 4 -6.23 15.55 -16.74
N SER A 5 -6.14 14.21 -16.77
CA SER A 5 -4.99 13.48 -17.31
C SER A 5 -5.33 12.83 -18.66
N ASP A 6 -4.50 13.10 -19.66
CA ASP A 6 -4.62 12.53 -21.02
C ASP A 6 -4.31 11.02 -21.10
N ASN A 7 -3.72 10.44 -20.04
CA ASN A 7 -3.32 9.04 -19.99
C ASN A 7 -4.36 8.13 -19.30
N ILE A 8 -5.60 8.60 -19.21
CA ILE A 8 -6.73 7.81 -18.69
C ILE A 8 -7.51 7.22 -19.85
N ASP A 9 -7.72 5.90 -19.82
CA ASP A 9 -8.63 5.23 -20.75
C ASP A 9 -9.93 4.85 -20.02
N LEU A 10 -11.02 5.50 -20.41
CA LEU A 10 -12.36 5.25 -19.88
C LEU A 10 -12.93 3.86 -20.22
N ASN A 11 -12.34 3.17 -21.20
CA ASN A 11 -12.76 1.84 -21.60
C ASN A 11 -12.14 0.73 -20.74
N THR A 12 -11.29 1.09 -19.77
CA THR A 12 -10.76 0.13 -18.79
C THR A 12 -11.23 0.42 -17.37
N SER A 13 -11.17 -0.60 -16.54
CA SER A 13 -11.50 -0.50 -15.14
C SER A 13 -10.42 0.24 -14.33
N PHE A 14 -10.89 1.06 -13.40
CA PHE A 14 -10.12 1.67 -12.33
C PHE A 14 -10.08 0.72 -11.12
N ALA A 15 -9.01 0.80 -10.33
CA ALA A 15 -8.95 0.13 -9.05
C ALA A 15 -9.73 0.92 -7.98
N PRO A 16 -10.35 0.23 -7.00
CA PRO A 16 -10.80 0.89 -5.79
C PRO A 16 -9.68 1.72 -5.14
N GLY A 17 -10.03 2.89 -4.60
CA GLY A 17 -9.07 3.82 -4.00
C GLY A 17 -8.24 4.65 -5.00
N THR A 18 -8.43 4.50 -6.32
CA THR A 18 -7.65 5.28 -7.30
C THR A 18 -7.94 6.78 -7.13
N TYR A 19 -6.88 7.59 -7.03
CA TYR A 19 -6.97 9.04 -7.07
C TYR A 19 -7.23 9.53 -8.50
N ILE A 20 -8.26 10.34 -8.68
CA ILE A 20 -8.62 10.90 -9.98
C ILE A 20 -8.90 12.39 -9.87
N SER A 21 -8.67 13.09 -10.97
CA SER A 21 -8.98 14.51 -11.14
C SER A 21 -9.86 14.69 -12.37
N LEU A 22 -10.97 15.38 -12.19
CA LEU A 22 -12.00 15.63 -13.20
C LEU A 22 -12.20 17.12 -13.37
N GLN A 23 -12.44 17.55 -14.60
CA GLN A 23 -12.75 18.93 -14.95
C GLN A 23 -14.00 18.99 -15.83
N LEU A 24 -14.69 20.11 -15.81
CA LEU A 24 -15.72 20.39 -16.79
C LEU A 24 -15.09 20.86 -18.10
N GLU A 25 -15.63 20.40 -19.24
CA GLU A 25 -15.13 20.79 -20.56
C GLU A 25 -15.44 22.25 -20.90
N LYS A 26 -16.44 22.82 -20.22
CA LYS A 26 -16.82 24.23 -20.32
C LYS A 26 -16.85 24.80 -18.92
N GLU A 27 -16.33 26.01 -18.77
CA GLU A 27 -16.50 26.77 -17.53
C GLU A 27 -18.00 26.93 -17.24
N SER A 28 -18.34 26.75 -15.97
CA SER A 28 -19.69 26.96 -15.45
C SER A 28 -19.64 28.13 -14.49
N ASP A 29 -20.48 29.14 -14.73
CA ASP A 29 -20.67 30.25 -13.79
C ASP A 29 -21.52 29.82 -12.58
N GLU A 30 -22.13 28.63 -12.62
CA GLU A 30 -22.97 28.09 -11.56
C GLU A 30 -22.15 27.39 -10.48
N LYS A 31 -22.54 27.58 -9.21
CA LYS A 31 -22.02 26.78 -8.09
C LYS A 31 -22.54 25.35 -8.21
N LEU A 32 -21.63 24.38 -8.36
CA LEU A 32 -21.96 22.97 -8.56
C LEU A 32 -21.79 22.14 -7.28
N LYS A 33 -22.62 21.10 -7.16
CA LYS A 33 -22.45 19.98 -6.24
C LYS A 33 -21.93 18.78 -7.02
N TRP A 34 -21.14 17.95 -6.34
CA TRP A 34 -20.65 16.68 -6.88
C TRP A 34 -21.10 15.52 -6.00
N ALA A 35 -21.61 14.48 -6.64
CA ALA A 35 -22.10 13.29 -5.96
C ALA A 35 -22.02 12.10 -6.88
N PHE A 36 -21.88 10.90 -6.33
CA PHE A 36 -21.89 9.67 -7.11
C PHE A 36 -22.91 8.66 -6.60
N VAL A 37 -23.32 7.78 -7.50
CA VAL A 37 -24.16 6.63 -7.20
C VAL A 37 -23.40 5.36 -7.59
N GLU A 38 -23.46 4.36 -6.72
CA GLU A 38 -22.84 3.06 -6.94
C GLU A 38 -23.80 2.12 -7.70
N CYS A 39 -23.29 1.51 -8.76
CA CYS A 39 -23.99 0.53 -9.58
C CYS A 39 -23.24 -0.80 -9.51
N GLU A 40 -23.69 -1.69 -8.64
CA GLU A 40 -23.10 -3.00 -8.35
C GLU A 40 -23.24 -4.04 -9.49
N SER A 41 -23.75 -3.64 -10.66
CA SER A 41 -23.83 -4.51 -11.83
C SER A 41 -24.08 -3.70 -13.10
N LYS A 42 -23.99 -4.35 -14.26
CA LYS A 42 -24.36 -3.72 -15.54
C LYS A 42 -25.87 -3.46 -15.61
N GLU A 43 -26.68 -4.34 -15.04
CA GLU A 43 -28.13 -4.18 -14.94
C GLU A 43 -28.49 -2.96 -14.11
N LYS A 44 -27.86 -2.77 -12.94
CA LYS A 44 -28.07 -1.56 -12.11
C LYS A 44 -27.64 -0.28 -12.82
N LEU A 45 -26.53 -0.31 -13.57
CA LEU A 45 -26.12 0.82 -14.41
C LEU A 45 -27.17 1.11 -15.48
N ASN A 46 -27.67 0.08 -16.18
CA ASN A 46 -28.69 0.25 -17.21
C ASN A 46 -30.01 0.78 -16.62
N LEU A 47 -30.38 0.34 -15.41
CA LEU A 47 -31.56 0.85 -14.70
C LEU A 47 -31.41 2.35 -14.40
N LEU A 48 -30.27 2.79 -13.87
CA LEU A 48 -29.99 4.21 -13.64
C LEU A 48 -30.06 5.01 -14.94
N LEU A 49 -29.49 4.49 -16.04
CA LEU A 49 -29.50 5.17 -17.34
C LEU A 49 -30.88 5.21 -18.01
N HIS A 50 -31.79 4.31 -17.65
CA HIS A 50 -33.16 4.26 -18.20
C HIS A 50 -34.17 5.04 -17.34
N ASP A 51 -34.09 4.92 -16.01
CA ASP A 51 -34.99 5.56 -15.05
C ASP A 51 -34.20 6.20 -13.90
N CYS A 52 -33.43 7.23 -14.24
CA CYS A 52 -32.57 7.93 -13.28
C CYS A 52 -33.36 8.53 -12.10
N ASN A 53 -34.53 9.11 -12.37
CA ASN A 53 -35.35 9.76 -11.35
C ASN A 53 -36.01 8.76 -10.39
N GLY A 54 -36.30 7.54 -10.86
CA GLY A 54 -36.79 6.45 -10.00
C GLY A 54 -35.66 5.70 -9.27
N TYR A 55 -34.43 5.71 -9.83
CA TYR A 55 -33.29 5.00 -9.26
C TYR A 55 -32.55 5.79 -8.19
N ILE A 56 -32.31 7.10 -8.39
CA ILE A 56 -31.53 7.91 -7.46
C ILE A 56 -32.42 8.46 -6.33
N ASP A 57 -32.01 8.21 -5.09
CA ASP A 57 -32.63 8.75 -3.89
C ASP A 57 -31.58 9.23 -2.89
N GLU A 58 -32.01 9.83 -1.77
CA GLU A 58 -31.11 10.31 -0.72
C GLU A 58 -30.30 9.20 -0.03
N LYS A 59 -30.72 7.93 -0.15
CA LYS A 59 -30.05 6.80 0.52
C LYS A 59 -28.89 6.25 -0.31
N ASN A 60 -28.98 6.33 -1.64
CA ASN A 60 -27.97 5.80 -2.54
C ASN A 60 -27.09 6.87 -3.20
N LEU A 61 -27.45 8.16 -3.09
CA LEU A 61 -26.64 9.28 -3.51
C LEU A 61 -25.54 9.58 -2.47
N LYS A 62 -24.28 9.46 -2.87
CA LYS A 62 -23.12 9.77 -2.03
C LYS A 62 -22.56 11.13 -2.43
N VAL A 63 -22.91 12.16 -1.66
CA VAL A 63 -22.41 13.52 -1.88
C VAL A 63 -20.95 13.61 -1.45
N LEU A 64 -20.12 14.24 -2.29
CA LEU A 64 -18.69 14.39 -2.01
C LEU A 64 -18.37 15.54 -1.03
N PHE A 65 -19.29 16.52 -0.93
CA PHE A 65 -19.22 17.69 -0.05
C PHE A 65 -20.40 17.73 0.94
N GLU A 66 -20.15 17.99 2.23
CA GLU A 66 -21.18 18.43 3.19
C GLU A 66 -20.72 19.74 3.84
N ASN A 67 -21.51 20.81 3.70
CA ASN A 67 -21.36 22.08 4.44
C ASN A 67 -19.99 22.77 4.35
N ASP A 68 -19.39 22.83 3.16
CA ASP A 68 -18.03 23.41 2.92
C ASP A 68 -16.91 22.74 3.77
N ASP A 69 -17.22 21.64 4.47
CA ASP A 69 -16.29 20.79 5.22
C ASP A 69 -15.99 19.50 4.42
N LEU A 70 -14.70 19.18 4.30
CA LEU A 70 -14.17 18.07 3.49
C LEU A 70 -14.61 16.69 4.02
N ILE A 71 -15.39 15.93 3.23
CA ILE A 71 -15.73 14.52 3.57
C ILE A 71 -14.65 13.56 3.03
N TYR A 72 -14.13 13.83 1.83
CA TYR A 72 -13.02 13.10 1.21
C TYR A 72 -11.89 14.10 0.91
N ASN A 73 -10.62 13.70 1.04
CA ASN A 73 -9.47 14.59 0.85
C ASN A 73 -9.45 15.16 -0.59
N GLU A 74 -9.99 16.35 -0.75
CA GLU A 74 -10.24 16.99 -2.05
C GLU A 74 -9.50 18.32 -2.18
N SER A 75 -9.21 18.69 -3.42
CA SER A 75 -8.84 20.07 -3.79
C SER A 75 -9.78 20.49 -4.93
N TYR A 76 -10.40 21.66 -4.80
CA TYR A 76 -11.19 22.30 -5.84
C TYR A 76 -10.49 23.61 -6.21
N GLU A 77 -9.65 23.55 -7.24
CA GLU A 77 -8.99 24.71 -7.84
C GLU A 77 -9.41 24.74 -9.31
N ASP A 78 -9.81 25.91 -9.81
CA ASP A 78 -10.06 26.16 -11.25
C ASP A 78 -10.98 25.15 -11.96
N ASN A 79 -12.13 24.78 -11.35
CA ASN A 79 -13.11 23.82 -11.88
C ASN A 79 -12.62 22.36 -11.98
N VAL A 80 -11.54 22.02 -11.26
CA VAL A 80 -11.03 20.65 -11.14
C VAL A 80 -11.46 20.05 -9.80
N LEU A 81 -12.23 18.97 -9.84
CA LEU A 81 -12.50 18.12 -8.68
C LEU A 81 -11.47 16.99 -8.64
N SER A 82 -10.72 16.88 -7.55
CA SER A 82 -9.83 15.73 -7.33
C SER A 82 -10.20 14.96 -6.08
N PHE A 83 -10.44 13.64 -6.19
CA PHE A 83 -10.88 12.78 -5.09
C PHE A 83 -10.42 11.34 -5.27
N TYR A 84 -10.60 10.51 -4.24
CA TYR A 84 -10.34 9.08 -4.32
C TYR A 84 -11.62 8.32 -4.63
N LEU A 85 -11.55 7.39 -5.57
CA LEU A 85 -12.62 6.42 -5.76
C LEU A 85 -12.85 5.59 -4.48
N PRO A 86 -14.10 5.14 -4.21
CA PRO A 86 -14.39 4.30 -3.05
C PRO A 86 -13.44 3.10 -2.96
N ILE A 87 -12.90 2.84 -1.77
CA ILE A 87 -12.03 1.68 -1.53
C ILE A 87 -12.84 0.38 -1.39
N ASN A 88 -14.02 0.48 -0.76
CA ASN A 88 -14.90 -0.65 -0.50
C ASN A 88 -15.98 -0.75 -1.57
N ARG A 89 -16.28 -1.98 -1.98
CA ARG A 89 -17.42 -2.29 -2.85
C ARG A 89 -18.38 -3.21 -2.10
N SER A 90 -19.66 -2.90 -2.19
CA SER A 90 -20.73 -3.63 -1.50
C SER A 90 -20.95 -5.06 -1.99
N ASN A 91 -20.49 -5.38 -3.21
CA ASN A 91 -20.67 -6.67 -3.87
C ASN A 91 -19.34 -7.39 -4.16
N GLU A 92 -18.28 -7.12 -3.40
CA GLU A 92 -16.95 -7.72 -3.62
C GLU A 92 -17.05 -9.25 -3.81
N PRO A 93 -16.50 -9.82 -4.90
CA PRO A 93 -16.66 -11.25 -5.19
C PRO A 93 -16.02 -12.15 -4.13
N LYS A 94 -16.81 -13.09 -3.63
CA LYS A 94 -16.36 -14.15 -2.72
C LYS A 94 -15.90 -15.41 -3.43
N GLU A 95 -16.20 -15.50 -4.72
CA GLU A 95 -15.82 -16.58 -5.61
C GLU A 95 -15.09 -16.04 -6.83
N ASP A 96 -14.38 -16.92 -7.51
CA ASP A 96 -13.66 -16.61 -8.74
C ASP A 96 -14.66 -16.29 -9.87
N ILE A 97 -14.58 -15.08 -10.42
CA ILE A 97 -15.47 -14.61 -11.50
C ILE A 97 -14.69 -13.69 -12.44
N GLN A 98 -14.80 -13.87 -13.75
CA GLN A 98 -14.11 -13.00 -14.72
C GLN A 98 -14.93 -11.75 -15.06
N ASP A 99 -16.25 -11.88 -15.20
CA ASP A 99 -17.13 -10.82 -15.69
C ASP A 99 -17.79 -9.94 -14.62
N TYR A 100 -17.21 -9.86 -13.42
CA TYR A 100 -17.79 -8.96 -12.41
C TYR A 100 -17.67 -7.51 -12.81
N LYS A 101 -18.75 -6.80 -12.53
CA LYS A 101 -18.93 -5.40 -12.86
C LYS A 101 -19.31 -4.59 -11.65
N TYR A 102 -18.66 -3.44 -11.52
CA TYR A 102 -18.99 -2.42 -10.56
C TYR A 102 -18.71 -1.06 -11.18
N TYR A 103 -19.68 -0.17 -11.15
CA TYR A 103 -19.56 1.16 -11.71
C TYR A 103 -19.89 2.20 -10.65
N ILE A 104 -19.34 3.38 -10.81
CA ILE A 104 -19.92 4.59 -10.23
C ILE A 104 -20.38 5.51 -11.35
N VAL A 105 -21.49 6.20 -11.13
CA VAL A 105 -21.94 7.30 -11.98
C VAL A 105 -21.77 8.56 -11.16
N LEU A 106 -20.81 9.40 -11.55
CA LEU A 106 -20.51 10.65 -10.88
C LEU A 106 -21.21 11.80 -11.62
N PHE A 107 -21.87 12.65 -10.86
CA PHE A 107 -22.61 13.81 -11.34
C PHE A 107 -21.95 15.11 -10.85
N ALA A 108 -21.99 16.13 -11.70
CA ALA A 108 -21.79 17.53 -11.35
C ALA A 108 -23.07 18.29 -11.73
N TYR A 109 -23.75 18.85 -10.74
CA TYR A 109 -25.11 19.38 -10.90
C TYR A 109 -25.32 20.65 -10.10
N ASN A 110 -26.31 21.46 -10.49
CA ASN A 110 -26.57 22.76 -9.87
C ASN A 110 -26.80 22.61 -8.36
N SER A 111 -26.14 23.45 -7.56
CA SER A 111 -26.20 23.39 -6.09
C SER A 111 -27.59 23.63 -5.49
N GLU A 112 -28.51 24.27 -6.21
CA GLU A 112 -29.91 24.44 -5.78
C GLU A 112 -30.73 23.14 -5.91
N LYS A 113 -30.29 22.20 -6.75
CA LYS A 113 -30.94 20.88 -6.86
C LYS A 113 -30.58 19.99 -5.66
N THR A 114 -31.53 19.15 -5.25
CA THR A 114 -31.32 18.14 -4.21
C THR A 114 -30.72 16.86 -4.79
N ILE A 115 -31.24 16.41 -5.95
CA ILE A 115 -30.89 15.13 -6.59
C ILE A 115 -30.50 15.40 -8.05
N PRO A 116 -29.39 14.83 -8.55
CA PRO A 116 -28.98 14.96 -9.96
C PRO A 116 -29.83 14.07 -10.88
N ASN A 117 -29.83 14.38 -12.17
CA ASN A 117 -30.41 13.53 -13.21
C ASN A 117 -29.49 13.44 -14.45
N LEU A 118 -29.93 12.74 -15.50
CA LEU A 118 -29.13 12.53 -16.72
C LEU A 118 -29.02 13.78 -17.62
N GLU A 119 -29.74 14.86 -17.32
CA GLU A 119 -29.56 16.16 -17.99
C GLU A 119 -28.38 16.94 -17.38
N ASP A 120 -27.98 16.61 -16.15
CA ASP A 120 -26.78 17.18 -15.51
C ASP A 120 -25.49 16.58 -16.11
N HIS A 121 -24.34 17.19 -15.81
CA HIS A 121 -23.06 16.62 -16.26
C HIS A 121 -22.77 15.33 -15.49
N TYR A 122 -22.50 14.24 -16.20
CA TYR A 122 -22.12 12.98 -15.57
C TYR A 122 -21.00 12.25 -16.31
N ILE A 123 -20.33 11.34 -15.57
CA ILE A 123 -19.36 10.40 -16.11
C ILE A 123 -19.56 9.02 -15.47
N ILE A 124 -19.41 7.97 -16.27
CA ILE A 124 -19.47 6.58 -15.80
C ILE A 124 -18.04 6.09 -15.64
N ILE A 125 -17.71 5.58 -14.46
CA ILE A 125 -16.39 5.03 -14.16
C ILE A 125 -16.56 3.54 -13.85
N ASP A 126 -15.95 2.69 -14.68
CA ASP A 126 -15.84 1.26 -14.41
C ASP A 126 -14.79 1.05 -13.30
N MET A 127 -15.21 0.50 -12.16
CA MET A 127 -14.34 0.17 -11.03
C MET A 127 -14.26 -1.35 -10.81
N SER A 128 -14.32 -2.12 -11.89
CA SER A 128 -14.38 -3.59 -11.84
C SER A 128 -13.02 -4.25 -11.60
N PHE A 129 -11.93 -3.48 -11.52
CA PHE A 129 -10.59 -4.03 -11.33
C PHE A 129 -10.52 -4.82 -10.03
N ARG A 130 -9.92 -6.01 -10.07
CA ARG A 130 -9.91 -6.95 -8.95
C ARG A 130 -8.55 -7.56 -8.69
N VAL A 131 -8.29 -7.84 -7.43
CA VAL A 131 -7.08 -8.51 -6.97
C VAL A 131 -7.46 -9.61 -6.00
N GLY A 132 -7.17 -10.86 -6.36
CA GLY A 132 -7.58 -12.04 -5.60
C GLY A 132 -9.09 -12.18 -5.46
N VAL A 133 -9.52 -12.98 -4.48
CA VAL A 133 -10.92 -13.30 -4.19
C VAL A 133 -11.20 -13.20 -2.70
N GLY A 134 -12.39 -12.74 -2.32
CA GLY A 134 -12.84 -12.61 -0.93
C GLY A 134 -12.69 -11.21 -0.36
N ASP A 135 -13.32 -11.00 0.80
CA ASP A 135 -13.29 -9.73 1.54
C ASP A 135 -11.84 -9.37 1.95
N ASP A 136 -11.53 -8.09 2.14
CA ASP A 136 -10.17 -7.57 2.41
C ASP A 136 -9.40 -8.33 3.50
N ASP A 137 -10.06 -8.70 4.60
CA ASP A 137 -9.44 -9.44 5.71
C ASP A 137 -9.28 -10.96 5.45
N SER A 138 -9.76 -11.44 4.30
CA SER A 138 -9.89 -12.87 3.97
C SER A 138 -9.48 -13.20 2.54
N VAL A 139 -8.76 -12.28 1.87
CA VAL A 139 -8.31 -12.44 0.49
C VAL A 139 -7.54 -13.75 0.32
N ARG A 140 -7.79 -14.43 -0.79
CA ARG A 140 -7.03 -15.57 -1.29
C ARG A 140 -6.68 -15.39 -2.75
N GLU A 141 -5.69 -16.13 -3.24
CA GLU A 141 -5.48 -16.25 -4.68
C GLU A 141 -6.72 -16.83 -5.36
N GLY A 142 -7.00 -16.29 -6.54
CA GLY A 142 -7.98 -16.83 -7.46
C GLY A 142 -7.39 -17.98 -8.29
N VAL A 143 -8.28 -18.85 -8.77
CA VAL A 143 -7.91 -20.03 -9.58
C VAL A 143 -8.26 -19.89 -11.06
N LEU A 144 -9.04 -18.86 -11.44
CA LEU A 144 -9.42 -18.58 -12.83
C LEU A 144 -8.35 -17.83 -13.64
N GLY A 145 -7.13 -17.71 -13.10
CA GLY A 145 -6.00 -17.05 -13.75
C GLY A 145 -5.65 -17.69 -15.09
N GLY A 146 -5.63 -16.87 -16.14
CA GLY A 146 -5.08 -17.21 -17.45
C GLY A 146 -3.89 -16.30 -17.74
N MET A 147 -2.83 -16.83 -18.37
CA MET A 147 -1.69 -16.03 -18.83
C MET A 147 -2.21 -14.87 -19.69
N ASN A 148 -2.14 -13.65 -19.18
CA ASN A 148 -2.30 -12.45 -20.00
C ASN A 148 -1.13 -12.41 -20.97
N ASN A 149 -1.36 -12.88 -22.21
CA ASN A 149 -0.44 -12.70 -23.31
C ASN A 149 -0.33 -11.20 -23.60
N THR A 150 0.64 -10.54 -22.99
CA THR A 150 1.00 -9.17 -23.34
C THR A 150 1.65 -9.20 -24.72
N ASN A 151 0.95 -8.66 -25.72
CA ASN A 151 1.48 -8.57 -27.07
C ASN A 151 2.41 -7.36 -27.13
N SER A 152 3.65 -7.60 -27.54
CA SER A 152 4.77 -6.64 -27.49
C SER A 152 4.59 -5.31 -28.25
N SER A 153 3.47 -5.06 -28.95
CA SER A 153 3.30 -3.88 -29.81
C SER A 153 2.87 -2.60 -29.07
N ASN A 154 2.19 -2.69 -27.91
CA ASN A 154 1.92 -1.51 -27.06
C ASN A 154 1.82 -1.85 -25.56
N LEU A 155 2.99 -1.93 -24.92
CA LEU A 155 3.16 -2.28 -23.50
C LEU A 155 2.24 -1.50 -22.54
N ALA A 156 2.04 -0.20 -22.80
CA ALA A 156 1.24 0.68 -21.93
C ALA A 156 -0.26 0.38 -22.02
N LYS A 157 -0.76 0.15 -23.24
CA LYS A 157 -2.18 -0.20 -23.45
C LYS A 157 -2.50 -1.54 -22.81
N ASP A 158 -1.69 -2.57 -23.06
CA ASP A 158 -1.94 -3.92 -22.57
C ASP A 158 -2.04 -3.99 -21.04
N ILE A 159 -1.17 -3.26 -20.31
CA ILE A 159 -1.24 -3.22 -18.85
C ILE A 159 -2.41 -2.39 -18.34
N ILE A 160 -2.71 -1.25 -19.00
CA ILE A 160 -3.85 -0.42 -18.61
C ILE A 160 -5.15 -1.22 -18.76
N TYR A 161 -5.31 -2.04 -19.79
CA TYR A 161 -6.49 -2.90 -19.98
C TYR A 161 -6.61 -4.08 -19.01
N THR A 162 -5.63 -4.32 -18.14
CA THR A 162 -5.70 -5.40 -17.16
C THR A 162 -6.84 -5.12 -16.17
N ASN A 163 -7.87 -5.96 -16.19
CA ASN A 163 -9.07 -5.81 -15.35
C ASN A 163 -9.07 -6.70 -14.10
N TYR A 164 -8.10 -7.60 -13.98
CA TYR A 164 -7.97 -8.47 -12.82
C TYR A 164 -6.53 -8.95 -12.63
N ILE A 165 -6.22 -9.31 -11.39
CA ILE A 165 -4.99 -9.99 -10.97
C ILE A 165 -5.41 -11.08 -9.98
N PHE A 166 -5.47 -12.33 -10.40
CA PHE A 166 -5.93 -13.43 -9.54
C PHE A 166 -4.82 -14.00 -8.66
N SER A 167 -3.56 -13.90 -9.08
CA SER A 167 -2.43 -14.51 -8.38
C SER A 167 -1.26 -13.54 -8.15
N VAL A 168 -0.39 -13.90 -7.22
CA VAL A 168 0.89 -13.22 -6.95
C VAL A 168 1.79 -13.27 -8.19
N LEU A 169 1.74 -14.35 -8.98
CA LEU A 169 2.51 -14.45 -10.21
C LEU A 169 2.03 -13.44 -11.26
N GLU A 170 0.72 -13.30 -11.45
CA GLU A 170 0.15 -12.26 -12.31
C GLU A 170 0.51 -10.85 -11.82
N ALA A 171 0.46 -10.61 -10.51
CA ALA A 171 0.91 -9.34 -9.93
C ALA A 171 2.38 -9.05 -10.24
N ILE A 172 3.26 -10.04 -10.13
CA ILE A 172 4.68 -9.89 -10.45
C ILE A 172 4.88 -9.52 -11.91
N ASP A 173 4.17 -10.18 -12.83
CA ASP A 173 4.30 -9.91 -14.26
C ASP A 173 3.72 -8.53 -14.62
N PHE A 174 2.60 -8.14 -14.00
CA PHE A 174 2.03 -6.80 -14.11
C PHE A 174 3.01 -5.71 -13.62
N LEU A 175 3.58 -5.87 -12.42
CA LEU A 175 4.51 -4.91 -11.82
C LEU A 175 5.80 -4.80 -12.64
N LYS A 176 6.38 -5.92 -13.09
CA LYS A 176 7.54 -5.90 -14.00
C LYS A 176 7.26 -5.13 -15.28
N THR A 177 6.05 -5.24 -15.79
CA THR A 177 5.65 -4.52 -17.01
C THR A 177 5.47 -3.03 -16.72
N CYS A 178 4.95 -2.66 -15.55
CA CYS A 178 4.94 -1.27 -15.07
C CYS A 178 6.37 -0.70 -14.94
N CYS A 179 7.32 -1.45 -14.36
CA CYS A 179 8.72 -1.03 -14.28
C CYS A 179 9.31 -0.76 -15.66
N LYS A 180 9.09 -1.66 -16.62
CA LYS A 180 9.55 -1.48 -18.01
C LYS A 180 8.95 -0.24 -18.67
N LEU A 181 7.69 0.10 -18.36
CA LEU A 181 7.06 1.32 -18.87
C LEU A 181 7.71 2.57 -18.25
N GLN A 182 7.90 2.55 -16.93
CA GLN A 182 8.55 3.63 -16.21
C GLN A 182 9.98 3.88 -16.72
N ASP A 183 10.77 2.83 -16.89
CA ASP A 183 12.14 2.91 -17.42
C ASP A 183 12.18 3.52 -18.82
N LYS A 184 11.23 3.13 -19.69
CA LYS A 184 11.10 3.70 -21.04
C LYS A 184 10.79 5.19 -21.02
N ASN A 185 9.98 5.63 -20.07
CA ASN A 185 9.60 7.04 -19.90
C ASN A 185 10.67 7.87 -19.16
N LYS A 186 11.67 7.23 -18.53
CA LYS A 186 12.74 7.89 -17.75
C LYS A 186 12.21 8.83 -16.66
N THR A 187 11.10 8.47 -16.03
CA THR A 187 10.46 9.27 -14.98
C THR A 187 10.69 8.65 -13.60
N ASN A 188 10.80 9.50 -12.57
CA ASN A 188 10.76 9.02 -11.19
C ASN A 188 9.35 8.53 -10.81
N ASP A 189 9.23 7.81 -9.69
CA ASP A 189 7.99 7.21 -9.22
C ASP A 189 6.83 8.22 -9.10
N ASN A 190 7.07 9.38 -8.48
CA ASN A 190 6.03 10.40 -8.28
C ASN A 190 5.44 10.88 -9.61
N ILE A 191 6.30 11.22 -10.57
CA ILE A 191 5.88 11.68 -11.89
C ILE A 191 5.16 10.55 -12.62
N PHE A 192 5.69 9.33 -12.53
CA PHE A 192 5.08 8.16 -13.15
C PHE A 192 3.65 7.93 -12.62
N PHE A 193 3.45 7.95 -11.30
CA PHE A 193 2.14 7.74 -10.70
C PHE A 193 1.13 8.85 -11.01
N LYS A 194 1.56 10.12 -11.03
CA LYS A 194 0.70 11.24 -11.46
C LYS A 194 0.35 11.18 -12.94
N THR A 195 1.27 10.71 -13.77
CA THR A 195 1.07 10.56 -15.21
C THR A 195 0.09 9.42 -15.50
N TYR A 196 0.18 8.30 -14.77
CA TYR A 196 -0.64 7.10 -14.97
C TYR A 196 -1.49 6.74 -13.73
N PRO A 197 -2.50 7.55 -13.38
CA PRO A 197 -3.28 7.35 -12.15
C PRO A 197 -4.02 6.00 -12.11
N GLN A 198 -4.51 5.51 -13.26
CA GLN A 198 -5.11 4.16 -13.34
C GLN A 198 -4.11 3.05 -12.97
N LEU A 199 -2.84 3.16 -13.38
CA LEU A 199 -1.81 2.20 -13.00
C LEU A 199 -1.40 2.37 -11.54
N ALA A 200 -1.26 3.61 -11.07
CA ALA A 200 -0.98 3.91 -9.68
C ALA A 200 -2.01 3.24 -8.75
N GLY A 201 -3.30 3.45 -9.02
CA GLY A 201 -4.39 2.81 -8.28
C GLY A 201 -4.33 1.27 -8.33
N LYS A 202 -4.06 0.68 -9.50
CA LYS A 202 -3.92 -0.78 -9.63
C LYS A 202 -2.75 -1.33 -8.81
N ILE A 203 -1.59 -0.68 -8.84
CA ILE A 203 -0.41 -1.07 -8.06
C ILE A 203 -0.72 -1.00 -6.57
N ALA A 204 -1.27 0.12 -6.09
CA ALA A 204 -1.59 0.29 -4.68
C ALA A 204 -2.68 -0.67 -4.21
N TYR A 205 -3.68 -0.97 -5.06
CA TYR A 205 -4.72 -1.94 -4.73
C TYR A 205 -4.19 -3.37 -4.67
N ILE A 206 -3.19 -3.73 -5.51
CA ILE A 206 -2.47 -5.00 -5.37
C ILE A 206 -1.80 -5.08 -3.99
N TYR A 207 -1.06 -4.04 -3.60
CA TYR A 207 -0.39 -3.99 -2.29
C TYR A 207 -1.38 -4.00 -1.12
N TYR A 208 -2.52 -3.36 -1.29
CA TYR A 208 -3.60 -3.33 -0.32
C TYR A 208 -4.20 -4.73 -0.11
N ARG A 209 -4.61 -5.42 -1.19
CA ARG A 209 -5.29 -6.72 -1.14
C ARG A 209 -4.36 -7.89 -0.81
N PHE A 210 -3.13 -7.91 -1.33
CA PHE A 210 -2.12 -8.93 -1.03
C PHE A 210 -1.36 -8.59 0.27
N ASP A 211 -2.07 -8.57 1.39
CA ASP A 211 -1.50 -8.23 2.70
C ASP A 211 -0.72 -9.39 3.32
N LEU A 212 0.59 -9.21 3.52
CA LEU A 212 1.48 -10.19 4.14
C LEU A 212 1.29 -10.36 5.65
N ALA A 213 0.43 -9.53 6.27
CA ALA A 213 -0.10 -9.78 7.60
C ALA A 213 -1.15 -10.90 7.61
N ASN A 214 -1.81 -11.16 6.49
CA ASN A 214 -2.86 -12.15 6.37
C ASN A 214 -2.26 -13.53 6.05
N GLU A 215 -2.12 -14.37 7.07
CA GLU A 215 -1.62 -15.74 6.89
C GLU A 215 -2.52 -16.61 6.00
N LYS A 216 -3.85 -16.35 5.96
CA LYS A 216 -4.75 -17.11 5.08
C LYS A 216 -4.46 -16.79 3.62
N PHE A 217 -4.24 -15.52 3.30
CA PHE A 217 -3.77 -15.09 1.99
C PHE A 217 -2.46 -15.80 1.64
N ILE A 218 -1.43 -15.68 2.50
CA ILE A 218 -0.13 -16.30 2.23
C ILE A 218 -0.27 -17.80 1.98
N LYS A 219 -1.03 -18.52 2.81
CA LYS A 219 -1.25 -19.97 2.66
C LYS A 219 -2.05 -20.36 1.41
N SER A 220 -2.78 -19.42 0.81
CA SER A 220 -3.45 -19.63 -0.47
C SER A 220 -2.49 -19.57 -1.66
N VAL A 221 -1.32 -18.93 -1.50
CA VAL A 221 -0.29 -18.86 -2.53
C VAL A 221 0.42 -20.19 -2.67
N LYS A 222 0.63 -20.66 -3.90
CA LYS A 222 1.23 -21.97 -4.22
C LYS A 222 2.50 -22.29 -3.41
N ASP A 223 3.40 -21.32 -3.26
CA ASP A 223 4.66 -21.43 -2.53
C ASP A 223 4.67 -20.65 -1.20
N GLY A 224 3.50 -20.26 -0.71
CA GLY A 224 3.36 -19.46 0.50
C GLY A 224 3.81 -20.16 1.78
N TYR A 225 3.62 -21.49 1.88
CA TYR A 225 4.12 -22.26 3.02
C TYR A 225 5.66 -22.24 3.12
N GLU A 226 6.36 -22.24 1.98
CA GLU A 226 7.82 -22.15 1.96
C GLU A 226 8.28 -20.75 2.41
N TYR A 227 7.57 -19.71 1.96
CA TYR A 227 7.82 -18.34 2.40
C TYR A 227 7.62 -18.18 3.92
N ILE A 228 6.54 -18.72 4.50
CA ILE A 228 6.31 -18.70 5.95
C ILE A 228 7.49 -19.33 6.69
N LYS A 229 7.92 -20.52 6.27
CA LYS A 229 9.06 -21.22 6.88
C LYS A 229 10.35 -20.41 6.79
N LYS A 230 10.61 -19.75 5.66
CA LYS A 230 11.79 -18.89 5.47
C LYS A 230 11.74 -17.65 6.36
N ARG A 231 10.59 -16.96 6.42
CA ARG A 231 10.37 -15.81 7.32
C ARG A 231 10.55 -16.22 8.78
N GLU A 232 10.01 -17.38 9.16
CA GLU A 232 10.15 -17.93 10.51
C GLU A 232 11.58 -18.27 10.87
N LYS A 233 12.29 -18.94 9.96
CA LYS A 233 13.71 -19.22 10.13
C LYS A 233 14.49 -17.93 10.36
N PHE A 234 14.21 -16.87 9.60
CA PHE A 234 14.90 -15.58 9.73
C PHE A 234 14.79 -15.00 11.14
N TYR A 235 13.57 -14.76 11.65
CA TYR A 235 13.42 -14.17 13.00
C TYR A 235 13.83 -15.13 14.11
N THR A 236 13.70 -16.44 13.91
CA THR A 236 14.13 -17.44 14.90
C THR A 236 15.65 -17.45 15.01
N THR A 237 16.37 -17.49 13.89
CA THR A 237 17.83 -17.42 13.87
C THR A 237 18.34 -16.11 14.48
N ALA A 238 17.71 -14.97 14.18
CA ALA A 238 18.05 -13.70 14.82
C ALA A 238 17.92 -13.80 16.35
N SER A 239 16.80 -14.33 16.83
CA SER A 239 16.53 -14.45 18.27
C SER A 239 17.48 -15.42 18.98
N GLU A 240 17.89 -16.50 18.32
CA GLU A 240 18.88 -17.45 18.84
C GLU A 240 20.25 -16.80 18.98
N VAL A 241 20.69 -16.02 17.98
CA VAL A 241 21.97 -15.29 18.04
C VAL A 241 21.94 -14.23 19.14
N TYR A 242 20.83 -13.49 19.26
CA TYR A 242 20.64 -12.50 20.32
C TYR A 242 20.74 -13.14 21.71
N ASN A 243 20.10 -14.30 21.91
CA ASN A 243 20.07 -14.99 23.21
C ASN A 243 21.35 -15.76 23.54
N GLN A 244 22.12 -16.21 22.54
CA GLN A 244 23.34 -17.00 22.74
C GLN A 244 24.50 -16.19 23.33
N ASN A 245 24.57 -14.89 23.05
CA ASN A 245 25.66 -14.03 23.52
C ASN A 245 25.10 -12.95 24.48
N PRO A 246 25.37 -13.07 25.80
CA PRO A 246 24.91 -12.09 26.78
C PRO A 246 25.34 -10.65 26.50
N ILE A 247 26.45 -10.45 25.76
CA ILE A 247 26.94 -9.11 25.39
C ILE A 247 25.92 -8.39 24.50
N TYR A 248 25.26 -9.09 23.57
CA TYR A 248 24.23 -8.47 22.72
C TYR A 248 23.08 -8.00 23.58
N ARG A 249 22.50 -8.92 24.36
CA ARG A 249 21.39 -8.60 25.25
C ARG A 249 21.70 -7.42 26.17
N LEU A 250 22.84 -7.46 26.87
CA LEU A 250 23.26 -6.38 27.76
C LEU A 250 23.47 -5.06 27.02
N THR A 251 24.05 -5.09 25.81
CA THR A 251 24.29 -3.88 25.00
C THR A 251 23.00 -3.26 24.50
N PHE A 252 22.08 -4.08 24.05
CA PHE A 252 20.77 -3.61 23.65
C PHE A 252 20.00 -3.10 24.88
N GLU A 253 20.00 -3.80 26.01
CA GLU A 253 19.38 -3.33 27.26
C GLU A 253 19.99 -2.03 27.81
N LYS A 254 21.29 -1.76 27.58
CA LYS A 254 21.92 -0.46 27.92
C LYS A 254 21.27 0.73 27.22
N LYS A 255 20.57 0.54 26.09
CA LYS A 255 19.74 1.62 25.50
C LYS A 255 18.58 2.05 26.36
N ILE A 256 18.06 1.17 27.22
CA ILE A 256 17.04 1.52 28.21
C ILE A 256 17.57 2.64 29.14
N GLN A 257 18.89 2.69 29.34
CA GLN A 257 19.59 3.68 30.18
C GLN A 257 20.08 4.91 29.38
N ASN A 258 19.67 5.08 28.12
CA ASN A 258 20.15 6.13 27.19
C ASN A 258 21.66 6.12 26.93
N GLU A 259 22.34 4.99 27.15
CA GLU A 259 23.76 4.87 26.83
C GLU A 259 23.98 4.75 25.31
N ASN A 260 25.14 5.22 24.85
CA ASN A 260 25.56 5.04 23.46
C ASN A 260 25.87 3.57 23.19
N ILE A 261 25.30 3.00 22.14
CA ILE A 261 25.68 1.67 21.66
C ILE A 261 26.87 1.81 20.73
N HIS A 262 27.89 0.99 20.97
CA HIS A 262 29.02 0.80 20.08
C HIS A 262 28.55 0.05 18.83
N ILE A 263 28.77 0.64 17.65
CA ILE A 263 28.30 0.11 16.37
C ILE A 263 28.91 -1.27 16.08
N GLU A 264 30.12 -1.51 16.58
CA GLU A 264 30.88 -2.75 16.45
C GLU A 264 30.13 -3.96 17.05
N ILE A 265 29.30 -3.73 18.08
CA ILE A 265 28.50 -4.80 18.69
C ILE A 265 27.31 -5.17 17.80
N ILE A 266 26.75 -4.19 17.09
CA ILE A 266 25.69 -4.42 16.10
C ILE A 266 26.27 -5.14 14.88
N GLU A 267 27.45 -4.73 14.43
CA GLU A 267 28.17 -5.42 13.37
C GLU A 267 28.46 -6.87 13.74
N ASP A 268 28.97 -7.14 14.94
CA ASP A 268 29.23 -8.51 15.41
C ASP A 268 27.94 -9.34 15.53
N PHE A 269 26.85 -8.76 16.03
CA PHE A 269 25.53 -9.40 16.05
C PHE A 269 25.07 -9.76 14.63
N LEU A 270 25.09 -8.81 13.69
CA LEU A 270 24.66 -9.03 12.32
C LEU A 270 25.56 -10.02 11.56
N LYS A 271 26.87 -10.02 11.82
CA LYS A 271 27.81 -11.02 11.28
C LYS A 271 27.47 -12.43 11.75
N ASN A 272 27.22 -12.60 13.05
CA ASN A 272 26.85 -13.91 13.59
C ASN A 272 25.46 -14.35 13.12
N PHE A 273 24.51 -13.42 12.99
CA PHE A 273 23.20 -13.69 12.39
C PHE A 273 23.34 -14.12 10.93
N ALA A 274 24.07 -13.37 10.11
CA ALA A 274 24.34 -13.67 8.72
C ALA A 274 25.00 -15.04 8.51
N LYS A 275 26.00 -15.36 9.34
CA LYS A 275 26.69 -16.66 9.31
C LYS A 275 25.72 -17.82 9.52
N ARG A 276 24.76 -17.69 10.45
CA ARG A 276 23.74 -18.72 10.70
C ARG A 276 22.74 -18.86 9.55
N LEU A 277 22.54 -17.79 8.77
CA LEU A 277 21.77 -17.82 7.52
C LEU A 277 22.58 -18.29 6.31
N ASN A 278 23.86 -18.64 6.48
CA ASN A 278 24.82 -18.96 5.41
C ASN A 278 25.05 -17.80 4.42
N ILE A 279 25.00 -16.56 4.91
CA ILE A 279 25.35 -15.37 4.14
C ILE A 279 26.85 -15.12 4.27
N ASN A 280 27.51 -14.79 3.17
CA ASN A 280 28.94 -14.49 3.18
C ASN A 280 29.17 -13.12 3.83
N GLU A 281 30.19 -13.03 4.70
CA GLU A 281 30.53 -11.78 5.39
C GLU A 281 30.82 -10.64 4.41
N LYS A 282 31.38 -10.94 3.23
CA LYS A 282 31.67 -9.94 2.19
C LYS A 282 30.42 -9.28 1.59
N ASP A 283 29.27 -9.94 1.72
CA ASP A 283 28.00 -9.46 1.16
C ASP A 283 27.23 -8.62 2.19
N LEU A 284 27.71 -8.53 3.44
CA LEU A 284 27.04 -7.77 4.49
C LEU A 284 27.05 -6.27 4.23
N PRO A 285 26.00 -5.55 4.67
CA PRO A 285 25.95 -4.12 4.51
C PRO A 285 26.98 -3.42 5.39
N ILE A 286 27.45 -2.27 4.91
CA ILE A 286 28.25 -1.35 5.73
C ILE A 286 27.29 -0.68 6.72
N ILE A 287 27.61 -0.75 8.02
CA ILE A 287 26.78 -0.15 9.05
C ILE A 287 27.20 1.30 9.29
N THR A 288 26.24 2.23 9.31
CA THR A 288 26.51 3.65 9.62
C THR A 288 25.50 4.24 10.61
N ASN A 289 25.78 5.45 11.10
CA ASN A 289 24.98 6.10 12.15
C ASN A 289 24.15 7.29 11.64
N ASN A 290 24.04 7.43 10.31
CA ASN A 290 23.49 8.60 9.64
C ASN A 290 22.31 8.21 8.73
N PRO A 291 21.17 7.77 9.28
CA PRO A 291 19.98 7.55 8.46
C PRO A 291 19.41 8.88 7.99
N ASN A 292 18.44 8.82 7.08
CA ASN A 292 17.73 10.00 6.62
C ASN A 292 17.05 10.72 7.80
N ASN A 293 16.94 12.05 7.69
CA ASN A 293 16.34 12.86 8.74
C ASN A 293 14.90 12.41 9.03
N GLY A 294 14.66 12.01 10.28
CA GLY A 294 13.35 11.54 10.74
C GLY A 294 13.22 10.01 10.84
N ASP A 295 14.14 9.26 10.25
CA ASP A 295 14.11 7.80 10.25
C ASP A 295 14.83 7.21 11.47
N SER A 296 14.30 6.09 11.96
CA SER A 296 14.98 5.28 12.98
C SER A 296 16.14 4.48 12.37
N GLY A 297 16.04 4.16 11.07
CA GLY A 297 17.07 3.56 10.25
C GLY A 297 16.62 3.50 8.80
N THR A 298 17.56 3.15 7.92
CA THR A 298 17.31 3.02 6.48
C THR A 298 18.30 2.03 5.89
N TYR A 299 17.84 1.12 5.06
CA TYR A 299 18.68 0.31 4.20
C TYR A 299 18.73 0.87 2.77
N ASP A 300 19.92 1.28 2.32
CA ASP A 300 20.21 1.66 0.95
C ASP A 300 20.68 0.44 0.16
N PHE A 301 19.77 -0.11 -0.66
CA PHE A 301 20.05 -1.27 -1.49
C PHE A 301 21.03 -1.00 -2.64
N THR A 302 21.23 0.26 -3.04
CA THR A 302 22.15 0.63 -4.14
C THR A 302 23.59 0.56 -3.66
N ASN A 303 23.86 1.12 -2.48
CA ASN A 303 25.20 1.19 -1.92
C ASN A 303 25.49 0.08 -0.89
N ASN A 304 24.52 -0.77 -0.58
CA ASN A 304 24.58 -1.79 0.47
C ASN A 304 24.96 -1.18 1.83
N ILE A 305 24.24 -0.13 2.23
CA ILE A 305 24.47 0.61 3.48
C ILE A 305 23.25 0.45 4.39
N LEU A 306 23.47 0.03 5.63
CA LEU A 306 22.46 -0.01 6.67
C LEU A 306 22.74 1.10 7.68
N SER A 307 21.96 2.17 7.61
CA SER A 307 22.08 3.34 8.49
C SER A 307 21.14 3.21 9.68
N LEU A 308 21.65 3.41 10.89
CA LEU A 308 20.89 3.30 12.14
C LEU A 308 20.94 4.61 12.90
N ASN A 309 19.82 5.01 13.52
CA ASN A 309 19.79 6.14 14.43
C ASN A 309 20.01 5.65 15.86
N PRO A 310 21.21 5.75 16.45
CA PRO A 310 21.44 5.30 17.82
C PRO A 310 20.67 6.12 18.86
N LYS A 311 20.00 7.22 18.50
CA LYS A 311 19.23 8.05 19.45
C LYS A 311 17.78 7.60 19.59
N THR A 312 17.32 6.61 18.84
CA THR A 312 15.93 6.12 18.93
C THR A 312 15.68 5.40 20.25
N TYR A 313 14.42 5.37 20.67
CA TYR A 313 14.00 4.57 21.82
C TYR A 313 14.35 3.09 21.63
N PHE A 314 14.61 2.39 22.74
CA PHE A 314 15.12 1.02 22.75
C PHE A 314 14.32 0.05 21.87
N ILE A 315 12.99 0.03 22.02
CA ILE A 315 12.11 -0.87 21.24
C ILE A 315 12.23 -0.56 19.75
N ASP A 316 12.15 0.72 19.37
CA ASP A 316 12.29 1.14 17.98
C ASP A 316 13.68 0.83 17.42
N PHE A 317 14.73 0.93 18.22
CA PHE A 317 16.09 0.66 17.81
C PHE A 317 16.29 -0.81 17.45
N ILE A 318 15.87 -1.72 18.34
CA ILE A 318 15.93 -3.17 18.08
C ILE A 318 15.09 -3.52 16.85
N ASP A 319 13.87 -3.00 16.77
CA ASP A 319 12.97 -3.28 15.65
C ASP A 319 13.59 -2.83 14.33
N THR A 320 14.22 -1.65 14.33
CA THR A 320 14.87 -1.09 13.15
C THR A 320 16.00 -1.99 12.66
N ILE A 321 16.85 -2.52 13.54
CA ILE A 321 17.97 -3.40 13.11
C ILE A 321 17.44 -4.61 12.34
N ILE A 322 16.44 -5.30 12.87
CA ILE A 322 15.87 -6.49 12.22
C ILE A 322 15.08 -6.12 10.97
N HIS A 323 14.35 -5.00 11.02
CA HIS A 323 13.57 -4.49 9.91
C HIS A 323 14.45 -4.13 8.70
N GLU A 324 15.49 -3.30 8.90
CA GLU A 324 16.40 -2.91 7.83
C GLU A 324 17.26 -4.09 7.35
N PHE A 325 17.67 -4.99 8.25
CA PHE A 325 18.38 -6.19 7.84
C PHE A 325 17.50 -7.17 7.05
N ARG A 326 16.17 -7.13 7.26
CA ARG A 326 15.21 -7.87 6.44
C ARG A 326 15.11 -7.28 5.03
N HIS A 327 15.11 -5.96 4.89
CA HIS A 327 15.20 -5.30 3.58
C HIS A 327 16.49 -5.68 2.84
N PHE A 328 17.64 -5.66 3.53
CA PHE A 328 18.91 -6.19 3.01
C PHE A 328 18.78 -7.63 2.52
N TYR A 329 18.23 -8.52 3.33
CA TYR A 329 18.07 -9.93 2.97
C TYR A 329 17.24 -10.11 1.69
N VAL A 330 16.13 -9.38 1.56
CA VAL A 330 15.25 -9.47 0.39
C VAL A 330 15.93 -8.91 -0.86
N SER A 331 16.55 -7.73 -0.76
CA SER A 331 17.01 -6.95 -1.91
C SER A 331 18.46 -7.19 -2.33
N HIS A 332 19.29 -7.80 -1.48
CA HIS A 332 20.69 -8.08 -1.79
C HIS A 332 21.00 -9.59 -1.81
N ILE A 333 20.47 -10.34 -0.83
CA ILE A 333 20.77 -11.77 -0.71
C ILE A 333 19.81 -12.63 -1.54
N ASN A 334 18.52 -12.28 -1.57
CA ASN A 334 17.48 -13.12 -2.15
C ASN A 334 16.88 -12.59 -3.46
N ILE A 335 17.70 -11.88 -4.26
CA ILE A 335 17.27 -11.16 -5.47
C ILE A 335 16.63 -12.05 -6.55
N ASN A 336 17.01 -13.32 -6.61
CA ASN A 336 16.56 -14.29 -7.60
C ASN A 336 15.76 -15.42 -6.95
N SER A 337 14.95 -15.10 -5.94
CA SER A 337 14.13 -16.13 -5.31
C SER A 337 13.19 -16.80 -6.31
N ASN A 338 13.08 -18.12 -6.23
CA ASN A 338 12.04 -18.88 -6.92
C ASN A 338 10.66 -18.72 -6.26
N ASN A 339 10.61 -18.19 -5.03
CA ASN A 339 9.37 -17.98 -4.30
C ASN A 339 8.67 -16.70 -4.78
N SER A 340 7.38 -16.82 -5.10
CA SER A 340 6.57 -15.75 -5.66
C SER A 340 6.43 -14.56 -4.70
N LEU A 341 6.15 -14.78 -3.41
CA LEU A 341 6.04 -13.71 -2.44
C LEU A 341 7.37 -12.97 -2.24
N GLU A 342 8.50 -13.68 -2.20
CA GLU A 342 9.81 -13.04 -2.11
C GLU A 342 10.15 -12.20 -3.36
N ARG A 343 9.72 -12.63 -4.55
CA ARG A 343 9.84 -11.83 -5.79
C ARG A 343 8.95 -10.58 -5.76
N LEU A 344 7.75 -10.68 -5.22
CA LEU A 344 6.86 -9.52 -5.01
C LEU A 344 7.51 -8.51 -4.05
N LEU A 345 8.08 -8.98 -2.94
CA LEU A 345 8.82 -8.15 -1.99
C LEU A 345 10.00 -7.43 -2.65
N PHE A 346 10.81 -8.16 -3.43
CA PHE A 346 11.94 -7.59 -4.16
C PHE A 346 11.51 -6.45 -5.10
N LEU A 347 10.49 -6.68 -5.95
CA LEU A 347 10.00 -5.67 -6.89
C LEU A 347 9.46 -4.43 -6.20
N ASN A 348 8.75 -4.61 -5.09
CA ASN A 348 8.26 -3.51 -4.29
C ASN A 348 9.38 -2.73 -3.58
N THR A 349 10.45 -3.40 -3.17
CA THR A 349 11.59 -2.76 -2.48
C THR A 349 12.45 -1.95 -3.46
N VAL A 350 12.69 -2.48 -4.67
CA VAL A 350 13.72 -1.95 -5.59
C VAL A 350 13.16 -1.07 -6.70
N ASN A 351 11.91 -1.26 -7.14
CA ASN A 351 11.38 -0.59 -8.33
C ASN A 351 10.15 0.28 -8.07
N LEU A 352 9.09 -0.28 -7.48
CA LEU A 352 7.78 0.39 -7.36
C LEU A 352 7.42 0.66 -5.90
N TYR A 353 8.34 1.29 -5.19
CA TYR A 353 8.14 1.66 -3.79
C TYR A 353 7.31 2.94 -3.70
N ILE A 354 6.15 2.91 -3.01
CA ILE A 354 5.35 4.12 -2.80
C ILE A 354 5.87 4.83 -1.55
N GLN A 355 6.56 5.94 -1.76
CA GLN A 355 7.07 6.77 -0.68
C GLN A 355 5.92 7.42 0.13
N TRP A 356 6.17 7.66 1.42
CA TRP A 356 5.17 8.24 2.34
C TRP A 356 4.70 9.64 1.92
N ASN A 357 5.57 10.41 1.26
CA ASN A 357 5.28 11.74 0.75
C ASN A 357 4.40 11.72 -0.52
N TYR A 358 4.06 10.54 -1.07
CA TYR A 358 3.08 10.41 -2.15
C TYR A 358 1.64 10.27 -1.63
N HIS A 359 1.40 10.72 -0.39
CA HIS A 359 0.11 10.65 0.26
C HIS A 359 -1.03 11.24 -0.57
N ASP A 360 -0.78 12.33 -1.28
CA ASP A 360 -1.79 12.97 -2.14
C ASP A 360 -2.41 12.02 -3.18
N ILE A 361 -1.70 10.97 -3.63
CA ILE A 361 -2.17 10.06 -4.67
C ILE A 361 -2.72 8.75 -4.08
N PHE A 362 -2.36 8.41 -2.84
CA PHE A 362 -2.64 7.08 -2.30
C PHE A 362 -3.33 7.09 -0.92
N ASN A 363 -3.72 8.24 -0.37
CA ASN A 363 -4.24 8.31 1.01
C ASN A 363 -5.51 7.47 1.28
N ALA A 364 -6.22 7.03 0.24
CA ALA A 364 -7.35 6.10 0.38
C ALA A 364 -6.96 4.72 0.92
N TYR A 365 -5.71 4.28 0.74
CA TYR A 365 -5.27 2.95 1.14
C TYR A 365 -4.81 2.94 2.60
N ASN A 366 -5.57 2.26 3.46
CA ASN A 366 -5.34 2.27 4.89
C ASN A 366 -5.65 0.91 5.50
N LYS A 367 -4.61 0.25 6.05
CA LYS A 367 -4.73 -1.10 6.60
C LYS A 367 -4.96 -1.08 8.11
N LYS A 368 -5.51 -2.20 8.61
CA LYS A 368 -5.52 -2.50 10.05
C LYS A 368 -4.11 -2.54 10.61
N CYS A 369 -4.00 -2.18 11.88
CA CYS A 369 -2.73 -2.14 12.55
C CYS A 369 -2.18 -3.52 12.86
N LEU A 370 -0.87 -3.62 12.73
CA LEU A 370 -0.14 -4.81 13.14
C LEU A 370 -0.10 -4.82 14.67
N LEU A 371 -0.24 -6.01 15.24
CA LEU A 371 -0.20 -6.21 16.69
C LEU A 371 1.07 -5.60 17.32
N PHE A 372 2.22 -5.79 16.67
CA PHE A 372 3.54 -5.34 17.14
C PHE A 372 3.76 -3.82 17.00
N ASP A 373 2.96 -3.14 16.15
CA ASP A 373 2.97 -1.69 15.99
C ASP A 373 1.94 -1.01 16.92
N SER A 374 1.34 -1.76 17.84
CA SER A 374 0.34 -1.22 18.75
C SER A 374 0.95 -0.57 19.99
N VAL A 375 0.25 0.43 20.55
CA VAL A 375 0.64 1.11 21.79
C VAL A 375 0.71 0.15 22.97
N GLU A 376 -0.12 -0.89 22.95
CA GLU A 376 -0.16 -1.97 23.94
C GLU A 376 1.11 -2.83 23.90
N TYR A 377 1.80 -2.85 22.75
CA TYR A 377 3.10 -3.48 22.53
C TYR A 377 4.22 -2.41 22.50
N GLY A 378 4.05 -1.32 23.26
CA GLY A 378 5.11 -0.34 23.54
C GLY A 378 5.57 0.54 22.37
N THR A 379 5.00 0.42 21.15
CA THR A 379 5.55 1.10 19.96
C THR A 379 4.95 2.47 19.64
N GLN A 380 3.95 2.97 20.37
CA GLN A 380 3.31 4.29 20.15
C GLN A 380 2.91 4.60 18.68
N LYS A 381 2.82 3.60 17.80
CA LYS A 381 2.60 3.77 16.35
C LYS A 381 1.12 3.63 15.97
N CYS A 382 0.40 2.73 16.62
CA CYS A 382 -1.02 2.48 16.35
C CYS A 382 -1.80 1.94 17.55
N PHE A 383 -3.13 1.93 17.53
CA PHE A 383 -3.98 1.20 18.47
C PHE A 383 -4.49 -0.10 17.86
N ILE A 384 -4.64 -1.16 18.68
CA ILE A 384 -5.24 -2.43 18.25
C ILE A 384 -6.67 -2.20 17.72
N ASP A 385 -7.08 -3.02 16.74
CA ASP A 385 -8.39 -2.98 16.07
C ASP A 385 -8.74 -1.65 15.40
N LYS A 386 -7.74 -0.78 15.22
CA LYS A 386 -7.83 0.44 14.44
C LYS A 386 -6.99 0.31 13.19
N THR A 387 -7.32 1.12 12.21
CA THR A 387 -6.43 1.38 11.09
C THR A 387 -5.32 2.36 11.49
N TYR A 388 -4.25 2.39 10.70
CA TYR A 388 -3.13 3.31 10.98
C TYR A 388 -3.57 4.77 10.92
N TYR A 389 -4.42 5.14 9.97
CA TYR A 389 -4.95 6.50 9.87
C TYR A 389 -5.80 6.90 11.09
N GLU A 390 -6.75 6.05 11.51
CA GLU A 390 -7.60 6.31 12.69
C GLU A 390 -6.75 6.47 13.95
N SER A 391 -5.72 5.65 14.09
CA SER A 391 -4.83 5.71 15.25
C SER A 391 -3.98 6.97 15.27
N ARG A 392 -3.47 7.40 14.11
CA ARG A 392 -2.75 8.68 13.98
C ARG A 392 -3.64 9.85 14.40
N LYS A 393 -4.89 9.91 13.94
CA LYS A 393 -5.86 10.94 14.39
C LYS A 393 -5.93 11.03 15.91
N LYS A 394 -6.05 9.88 16.59
CA LYS A 394 -6.17 9.81 18.05
C LYS A 394 -4.86 10.18 18.78
N ILE A 395 -3.70 9.69 18.33
CA ILE A 395 -2.38 10.00 18.93
C ILE A 395 -2.05 11.49 18.82
N VAL A 396 -2.42 12.12 17.70
CA VAL A 396 -2.15 13.56 17.48
C VAL A 396 -3.00 14.42 18.41
N VAL A 397 -4.29 14.07 18.57
CA VAL A 397 -5.20 14.76 19.48
C VAL A 397 -4.70 14.74 20.92
N THR A 398 -4.10 13.63 21.39
CA THR A 398 -3.58 13.54 22.77
C THR A 398 -2.30 14.35 23.01
N LYS A 399 -1.62 14.83 21.96
CA LYS A 399 -0.37 15.60 22.08
C LYS A 399 -0.56 17.12 21.93
N ASP A 400 -1.81 17.62 21.93
CA ASP A 400 -2.18 19.03 21.70
C ASP A 400 -1.59 19.66 20.42
N LYS A 401 -1.10 18.84 19.49
CA LYS A 401 -0.56 19.30 18.20
C LYS A 401 -1.67 19.22 17.16
N LYS A 402 -2.35 20.33 16.89
CA LYS A 402 -3.19 20.51 15.68
C LYS A 402 -2.36 20.63 14.38
N LYS A 403 -1.22 19.92 14.26
CA LYS A 403 -0.49 19.90 12.98
C LYS A 403 -1.11 18.83 12.10
N ASN A 404 -1.41 19.25 10.86
CA ASN A 404 -2.00 18.49 9.77
C ASN A 404 -1.70 16.99 9.87
N LEU A 405 -2.74 16.18 9.74
CA LEU A 405 -2.69 14.72 9.67
C LEU A 405 -1.96 14.19 8.41
N THR A 406 -0.96 14.92 7.91
CA THR A 406 -0.34 14.79 6.59
C THR A 406 0.46 13.51 6.42
N ASP A 407 0.91 12.88 7.49
CA ASP A 407 1.65 11.63 7.35
C ASP A 407 0.63 10.51 7.11
N SER A 408 0.70 9.92 5.92
CA SER A 408 -0.18 8.85 5.48
C SER A 408 0.33 7.46 5.91
N PRO A 409 -0.57 6.48 6.16
CA PRO A 409 -0.17 5.12 6.49
C PRO A 409 0.47 4.34 5.32
N LEU A 410 0.74 4.98 4.18
CA LEU A 410 1.26 4.35 2.96
C LEU A 410 2.54 3.54 3.12
N TYR A 411 3.40 3.98 4.03
CA TYR A 411 4.56 3.20 4.40
C TYR A 411 4.15 1.74 4.78
N PHE A 412 3.04 1.56 5.50
CA PHE A 412 2.55 0.25 5.93
C PHE A 412 1.67 -0.48 4.91
N ILE A 413 1.40 0.10 3.74
CA ILE A 413 0.72 -0.62 2.65
C ILE A 413 1.72 -1.43 1.82
N GLN A 414 2.99 -1.00 1.77
CA GLN A 414 4.05 -1.67 1.02
C GLN A 414 4.23 -3.11 1.51
N PRO A 415 4.21 -4.13 0.62
CA PRO A 415 4.50 -5.50 1.00
C PRO A 415 5.84 -5.67 1.72
N SER A 416 6.90 -5.01 1.25
CA SER A 416 8.25 -5.04 1.85
C SER A 416 8.23 -4.53 3.30
N GLU A 417 7.67 -3.35 3.53
CA GLU A 417 7.57 -2.77 4.87
C GLU A 417 6.72 -3.61 5.80
N ARG A 418 5.61 -4.16 5.29
CA ARG A 418 4.73 -5.06 6.04
C ARG A 418 5.49 -6.31 6.50
N ASP A 419 6.23 -6.95 5.59
CA ASP A 419 7.04 -8.15 5.88
C ASP A 419 8.14 -7.86 6.89
N ALA A 420 8.88 -6.77 6.71
CA ALA A 420 9.95 -6.36 7.61
C ALA A 420 9.42 -6.02 9.01
N ARG A 421 8.26 -5.33 9.12
CA ARG A 421 7.60 -5.04 10.41
C ARG A 421 7.14 -6.31 11.12
N ILE A 422 6.51 -7.25 10.41
CA ILE A 422 6.11 -8.54 11.00
C ILE A 422 7.34 -9.32 11.48
N THR A 423 8.41 -9.32 10.69
CA THR A 423 9.66 -10.02 11.01
C THR A 423 10.31 -9.45 12.27
N ALA A 424 10.41 -8.11 12.38
CA ALA A 424 10.92 -7.42 13.56
C ALA A 424 10.05 -7.68 14.80
N GLY A 425 8.72 -7.55 14.66
CA GLY A 425 7.78 -7.83 15.74
C GLY A 425 7.85 -9.27 16.27
N LYS A 426 7.97 -10.25 15.36
CA LYS A 426 8.14 -11.67 15.73
C LYS A 426 9.49 -11.97 16.39
N PHE A 427 10.54 -11.27 15.98
CA PHE A 427 11.82 -11.33 16.69
C PHE A 427 11.68 -10.81 18.13
N ARG A 428 11.04 -9.65 18.31
CA ARG A 428 10.78 -9.04 19.64
C ARG A 428 10.00 -9.95 20.58
N GLU A 429 8.93 -10.55 20.06
CA GLU A 429 8.13 -11.55 20.77
C GLU A 429 9.01 -12.70 21.30
N LYS A 430 9.93 -13.21 20.48
CA LYS A 430 10.83 -14.31 20.86
C LYS A 430 11.89 -13.94 21.88
N ILE A 431 12.32 -12.69 21.92
CA ILE A 431 13.32 -12.23 22.90
C ILE A 431 12.68 -11.66 24.18
N GLY A 432 11.35 -11.71 24.29
CA GLY A 432 10.61 -11.31 25.49
C GLY A 432 10.42 -9.80 25.67
N ILE A 433 10.45 -9.04 24.57
CA ILE A 433 10.27 -7.58 24.58
C ILE A 433 8.95 -7.27 23.86
N ILE A 434 7.85 -7.29 24.62
CA ILE A 434 6.50 -6.94 24.16
C ILE A 434 6.13 -5.56 24.68
#